data_AF-A0A495QX19-F1
#
_entry.id   AF-A0A495QX19-F1
#
_cell.length_a   1.000
_cell.length_b   1.000
_cell.length_c   1.000
_cell.angle_alpha   90.00
_cell.angle_beta   90.00
_cell.angle_gamma   90.00
#
_symmetry.space_group_name_H-M   'P 1'
#
loop_
_entity.id
_entity.type
_entity.pdbx_description
1 polymer ?
#
loop_
_entity_poly.entity_id
_entity_poly.type
_entity_poly.pdbx_seq_one_letter_code
_entity_poly.pdbx_strand_id
1 'polypeptide(L)'
;MAEPDPQHMTTFCREVVPEFLQEVCQVQTAEAQAICDDILGRAEAFAALDQRSQQDVLITPFIEEVFDHEPLDAPLELKAAVTVVVRNSKLEEVHVQHLVNADGLRALTRMAAGPLSHLLAARRRDPLPVPGDSPFTDLDTKYPRAWTCLSAVAETFASGGRSGYRAPEAPVPDLPSSDEHAAARQTDEGIPKTVFSAIDPRFDHHLIEVLQQVTTENIPIFVPALSRFSRNSDKLMRVVEFLLAHGVTILTTNYMLRPQDVWVRRRQLVKPDSYDPSKGLRDIASLSGAHRAAALQVLAGVEEE
;
A
#
# COMPACT_ATOMS: atom_id res chain seq x y z
N MET A 1 -16.72 14.89 -24.72
CA MET A 1 -16.16 13.85 -23.85
C MET A 1 -17.04 12.63 -24.01
N ALA A 2 -16.46 11.47 -24.32
CA ALA A 2 -17.22 10.21 -24.33
C ALA A 2 -17.77 9.93 -22.92
N GLU A 3 -18.92 9.25 -22.83
CA GLU A 3 -19.44 8.81 -21.54
C GLU A 3 -18.50 7.76 -20.93
N PRO A 4 -18.26 7.79 -19.60
CA PRO A 4 -17.52 6.73 -18.93
C PRO A 4 -18.21 5.38 -19.15
N ASP A 5 -17.42 4.38 -19.52
CA ASP A 5 -17.90 3.04 -19.83
C ASP A 5 -17.25 2.04 -18.87
N PRO A 6 -17.96 1.58 -17.82
CA PRO A 6 -17.41 0.63 -16.86
C PRO A 6 -17.06 -0.72 -17.51
N GLN A 7 -17.62 -1.03 -18.68
CA GLN A 7 -17.34 -2.28 -19.39
C GLN A 7 -15.87 -2.38 -19.82
N HIS A 8 -15.16 -1.27 -19.98
CA HIS A 8 -13.72 -1.29 -20.23
C HIS A 8 -12.94 -2.08 -19.17
N MET A 9 -13.32 -1.98 -17.89
CA MET A 9 -12.66 -2.74 -16.82
C MET A 9 -12.99 -4.24 -16.91
N THR A 10 -14.24 -4.57 -17.22
CA THR A 10 -14.65 -5.96 -17.45
C THR A 10 -13.91 -6.57 -18.63
N THR A 11 -13.86 -5.89 -19.78
CA THR A 11 -13.11 -6.33 -20.97
C THR A 11 -11.62 -6.48 -20.67
N PHE A 12 -11.02 -5.52 -19.96
CA PHE A 12 -9.63 -5.63 -19.51
C PHE A 12 -9.40 -6.92 -18.71
N CYS A 13 -10.22 -7.21 -17.70
CA CYS A 13 -10.07 -8.41 -16.87
C CYS A 13 -10.48 -9.72 -17.58
N ARG A 14 -11.39 -9.69 -18.55
CA ARG A 14 -11.93 -10.90 -19.19
C ARG A 14 -11.23 -11.29 -20.49
N GLU A 15 -10.55 -10.34 -21.13
CA GLU A 15 -9.90 -10.55 -22.43
C GLU A 15 -8.40 -10.24 -22.34
N VAL A 16 -8.04 -9.00 -21.98
CA VAL A 16 -6.65 -8.51 -22.04
C VAL A 16 -5.73 -9.19 -21.03
N VAL A 17 -6.13 -9.24 -19.74
CA VAL A 17 -5.31 -9.85 -18.69
C VAL A 17 -5.14 -11.36 -18.91
N PRO A 18 -6.20 -12.15 -19.18
CA PRO A 18 -6.06 -13.58 -19.44
C PRO A 18 -5.17 -13.89 -20.65
N GLU A 19 -5.31 -13.15 -21.75
CA GLU A 19 -4.48 -13.30 -22.96
C GLU A 19 -3.01 -13.03 -22.62
N PHE A 20 -2.73 -11.92 -21.96
CA PHE A 20 -1.37 -11.57 -21.53
C PHE A 20 -0.76 -12.64 -20.61
N LEU A 21 -1.49 -13.05 -19.57
CA LEU A 21 -0.99 -14.02 -18.59
C LEU A 21 -0.75 -15.40 -19.21
N GLN A 22 -1.61 -15.86 -20.11
CA GLN A 22 -1.49 -17.19 -20.71
C GLN A 22 -0.49 -17.21 -21.86
N GLU A 23 -0.55 -16.25 -22.78
CA GLU A 23 0.27 -16.26 -24.00
C GLU A 23 1.68 -15.71 -23.77
N VAL A 24 1.83 -14.68 -22.93
CA VAL A 24 3.12 -14.04 -22.66
C VAL A 24 3.80 -14.64 -21.44
N CYS A 25 3.06 -14.88 -20.36
CA CYS A 25 3.61 -15.34 -19.08
C CYS A 25 3.45 -16.84 -18.81
N GLN A 26 2.77 -17.59 -19.68
CA GLN A 26 2.55 -19.04 -19.54
C GLN A 26 1.88 -19.45 -18.21
N VAL A 27 1.10 -18.55 -17.62
CA VAL A 27 0.29 -18.83 -16.42
C VAL A 27 -0.84 -19.77 -16.80
N GLN A 28 -1.14 -20.76 -15.95
CA GLN A 28 -2.19 -21.74 -16.20
C GLN A 28 -3.56 -21.07 -16.26
N THR A 29 -4.45 -21.53 -17.15
CA THR A 29 -5.77 -20.92 -17.38
C THR A 29 -6.59 -20.72 -16.10
N ALA A 30 -6.60 -21.72 -15.21
CA ALA A 30 -7.34 -21.62 -13.94
C ALA A 30 -6.77 -20.54 -13.00
N GLU A 31 -5.44 -20.40 -12.95
CA GLU A 31 -4.76 -19.38 -12.15
C GLU A 31 -4.93 -17.98 -12.74
N ALA A 32 -4.80 -17.85 -14.07
CA ALA A 32 -5.07 -16.61 -14.79
C ALA A 32 -6.52 -16.13 -14.56
N GLN A 33 -7.49 -17.05 -14.61
CA GLN A 33 -8.89 -16.74 -14.33
C GLN A 33 -9.08 -16.25 -12.88
N ALA A 34 -8.47 -16.92 -11.91
CA ALA A 34 -8.54 -16.51 -10.51
C ALA A 34 -7.91 -15.13 -10.24
N ILE A 35 -6.82 -14.78 -10.94
CA ILE A 35 -6.22 -13.44 -10.88
C ILE A 35 -7.17 -12.39 -11.46
N CYS A 36 -7.80 -12.69 -12.59
CA CYS A 36 -8.71 -11.77 -13.26
C CYS A 36 -9.98 -11.50 -12.44
N ASP A 37 -10.53 -12.54 -11.82
CA ASP A 37 -11.66 -12.40 -10.90
C ASP A 37 -11.29 -11.57 -9.66
N ASP A 38 -10.09 -11.77 -9.10
CA ASP A 38 -9.59 -10.97 -7.96
C ASP A 38 -9.39 -9.50 -8.35
N ILE A 39 -8.77 -9.20 -9.50
CA ILE A 39 -8.59 -7.83 -9.99
C ILE A 39 -9.95 -7.15 -10.22
N LEU A 40 -10.89 -7.82 -10.89
CA LEU A 40 -12.21 -7.25 -11.18
C LEU A 40 -13.00 -7.02 -9.88
N GLY A 41 -13.00 -7.99 -8.97
CA GLY A 41 -13.65 -7.87 -7.67
C GLY A 41 -13.10 -6.70 -6.85
N ARG A 42 -11.77 -6.56 -6.80
CA ARG A 42 -11.12 -5.40 -6.16
C ARG A 42 -11.47 -4.08 -6.84
N ALA A 43 -11.56 -4.05 -8.17
CA ALA A 43 -11.87 -2.84 -8.92
C ALA A 43 -13.28 -2.34 -8.61
N GLU A 44 -14.28 -3.23 -8.66
CA GLU A 44 -15.67 -2.90 -8.32
C GLU A 44 -15.80 -2.53 -6.85
N ALA A 45 -15.17 -3.28 -5.95
CA ALA A 45 -15.16 -2.98 -4.53
C ALA A 45 -14.56 -1.60 -4.22
N PHE A 46 -13.39 -1.29 -4.80
CA PHE A 46 -12.74 0.01 -4.63
C PHE A 46 -13.57 1.15 -5.24
N ALA A 47 -14.15 0.94 -6.43
CA ALA A 47 -14.95 1.95 -7.11
C ALA A 47 -16.29 2.26 -6.42
N ALA A 48 -16.82 1.32 -5.62
CA ALA A 48 -18.00 1.51 -4.79
C ALA A 48 -17.74 2.33 -3.51
N LEU A 49 -16.47 2.52 -3.12
CA LEU A 49 -16.11 3.33 -1.96
C LEU A 49 -16.30 4.83 -2.23
N ASP A 50 -16.60 5.59 -1.17
CA ASP A 50 -16.59 7.05 -1.27
C ASP A 50 -15.19 7.57 -1.61
N GLN A 51 -15.11 8.49 -2.58
CA GLN A 51 -13.82 8.92 -3.11
C GLN A 51 -12.97 9.63 -2.04
N ARG A 52 -13.53 10.62 -1.35
CA ARG A 52 -12.74 11.50 -0.47
C ARG A 52 -12.45 10.88 0.88
N SER A 53 -13.40 10.11 1.42
CA SER A 53 -13.26 9.56 2.76
C SER A 53 -12.64 8.18 2.78
N GLN A 54 -12.77 7.39 1.70
CA GLN A 54 -12.33 5.98 1.68
C GLN A 54 -11.26 5.70 0.62
N GLN A 55 -11.48 6.07 -0.64
CA GLN A 55 -10.49 5.79 -1.70
C GLN A 55 -9.16 6.48 -1.42
N ASP A 56 -9.19 7.78 -1.08
CA ASP A 56 -7.99 8.59 -0.78
C ASP A 56 -7.17 8.00 0.40
N VAL A 57 -7.85 7.47 1.42
CA VAL A 57 -7.20 6.79 2.56
C VAL A 57 -6.47 5.54 2.12
N LEU A 58 -7.11 4.70 1.30
CA LEU A 58 -6.55 3.42 0.86
C LEU A 58 -5.38 3.56 -0.12
N ILE A 59 -5.34 4.64 -0.91
CA ILE A 59 -4.23 4.88 -1.86
C ILE A 59 -3.01 5.53 -1.20
N THR A 60 -3.21 6.21 -0.06
CA THR A 60 -2.17 6.99 0.62
C THR A 60 -0.85 6.23 0.84
N PRO A 61 -0.86 4.96 1.31
CA PRO A 61 0.36 4.19 1.49
C PRO A 61 1.17 3.92 0.22
N PHE A 62 0.51 3.98 -0.94
CA PHE A 62 1.09 3.62 -2.24
C PHE A 62 1.52 4.85 -3.05
N ILE A 63 1.02 6.04 -2.70
CA ILE A 63 1.39 7.30 -3.36
C ILE A 63 2.92 7.52 -3.38
N GLU A 64 3.62 7.12 -2.31
CA GLU A 64 5.08 7.24 -2.19
C GLU A 64 5.84 6.49 -3.30
N GLU A 65 5.24 5.47 -3.92
CA GLU A 65 5.93 4.58 -4.85
C GLU A 65 5.50 4.78 -6.30
N VAL A 66 4.37 5.43 -6.58
CA VAL A 66 3.73 5.34 -7.91
C VAL A 66 3.89 6.59 -8.76
N PHE A 67 4.52 7.66 -8.26
CA PHE A 67 4.56 8.95 -8.96
C PHE A 67 5.30 8.92 -10.31
N ASP A 68 6.25 7.99 -10.49
CA ASP A 68 6.98 7.72 -11.72
C ASP A 68 6.40 6.56 -12.54
N HIS A 69 5.29 5.96 -12.11
CA HIS A 69 4.62 4.90 -12.87
C HIS A 69 3.96 5.47 -14.13
N GLU A 70 3.93 4.65 -15.18
CA GLU A 70 3.21 4.94 -16.42
C GLU A 70 1.70 4.65 -16.26
N PRO A 71 0.81 5.36 -16.96
CA PRO A 71 1.09 6.51 -17.85
C PRO A 71 1.57 7.74 -17.08
N LEU A 72 2.56 8.46 -17.61
CA LEU A 72 3.18 9.59 -16.90
C LEU A 72 2.20 10.75 -16.68
N ASP A 73 1.28 10.94 -17.63
CA ASP A 73 0.23 11.95 -17.65
C ASP A 73 -1.01 11.59 -16.83
N ALA A 74 -1.12 10.35 -16.34
CA ALA A 74 -2.20 9.95 -15.45
C ALA A 74 -2.08 10.66 -14.08
N PRO A 75 -3.21 11.05 -13.44
CA PRO A 75 -3.22 11.57 -12.08
C PRO A 75 -2.59 10.58 -11.09
N LEU A 76 -1.91 11.10 -10.06
CA LEU A 76 -1.21 10.29 -9.06
C LEU A 76 -2.15 9.33 -8.34
N GLU A 77 -3.35 9.81 -8.04
CA GLU A 77 -4.41 9.07 -7.36
C GLU A 77 -4.85 7.87 -8.19
N LEU A 78 -4.91 8.01 -9.52
CA LEU A 78 -5.24 6.91 -10.42
C LEU A 78 -4.13 5.86 -10.44
N LYS A 79 -2.86 6.27 -10.47
CA LYS A 79 -1.71 5.32 -10.42
C LYS A 79 -1.68 4.55 -9.10
N ALA A 80 -2.03 5.22 -8.00
CA ALA A 80 -2.12 4.60 -6.69
C ALA A 80 -3.33 3.67 -6.59
N ALA A 81 -4.49 4.04 -7.14
CA ALA A 81 -5.67 3.18 -7.24
C ALA A 81 -5.38 1.91 -8.08
N VAL A 82 -4.68 2.04 -9.20
CA VAL A 82 -4.21 0.90 -10.01
C VAL A 82 -3.33 -0.03 -9.16
N THR A 83 -2.48 0.53 -8.30
CA THR A 83 -1.64 -0.27 -7.41
C THR A 83 -2.50 -1.06 -6.41
N VAL A 84 -3.47 -0.41 -5.77
CA VAL A 84 -4.41 -1.06 -4.82
C VAL A 84 -5.24 -2.16 -5.47
N VAL A 85 -5.69 -1.95 -6.71
CA VAL A 85 -6.62 -2.86 -7.40
C VAL A 85 -5.89 -3.99 -8.15
N VAL A 86 -4.81 -3.66 -8.86
CA VAL A 86 -4.15 -4.58 -9.80
C VAL A 86 -2.87 -5.15 -9.21
N ARG A 87 -1.95 -4.30 -8.73
CA ARG A 87 -0.66 -4.79 -8.21
C ARG A 87 -0.83 -5.53 -6.89
N ASN A 88 -1.76 -5.10 -6.05
CA ASN A 88 -2.07 -5.71 -4.77
C ASN A 88 -3.13 -6.83 -4.88
N SER A 89 -3.32 -7.37 -6.08
CA SER A 89 -4.17 -8.54 -6.35
C SER A 89 -3.34 -9.82 -6.29
N LYS A 90 -3.98 -10.97 -6.56
CA LYS A 90 -3.31 -12.26 -6.81
C LYS A 90 -2.24 -12.21 -7.91
N LEU A 91 -2.21 -11.16 -8.73
CA LEU A 91 -1.10 -10.91 -9.65
C LEU A 91 0.26 -10.85 -8.95
N GLU A 92 0.32 -10.39 -7.69
CA GLU A 92 1.55 -10.41 -6.89
C GLU A 92 2.07 -11.83 -6.64
N GLU A 93 1.18 -12.81 -6.48
CA GLU A 93 1.55 -14.21 -6.18
C GLU A 93 2.32 -14.82 -7.36
N VAL A 94 1.83 -14.62 -8.59
CA VAL A 94 2.51 -15.10 -9.80
C VAL A 94 3.76 -14.29 -10.13
N HIS A 95 3.86 -13.04 -9.67
CA HIS A 95 5.10 -12.28 -9.75
C HIS A 95 6.19 -12.86 -8.84
N VAL A 96 5.83 -13.20 -7.60
CA VAL A 96 6.72 -13.84 -6.63
C VAL A 96 7.17 -15.22 -7.09
N GLN A 97 6.31 -15.95 -7.81
CA GLN A 97 6.65 -17.20 -8.47
C GLN A 97 7.50 -17.04 -9.75
N HIS A 98 7.86 -15.80 -10.10
CA HIS A 98 8.62 -15.45 -11.31
C HIS A 98 7.95 -15.79 -12.65
N LEU A 99 6.64 -16.07 -12.66
CA LEU A 99 5.86 -16.26 -13.89
C LEU A 99 5.60 -14.92 -14.60
N VAL A 100 5.34 -13.88 -13.81
CA VAL A 100 5.21 -12.50 -14.30
C VAL A 100 6.42 -11.72 -13.83
N ASN A 101 7.27 -11.26 -14.75
CA ASN A 101 8.42 -10.43 -14.38
C ASN A 101 8.01 -8.96 -14.11
N ALA A 102 8.97 -8.13 -13.69
CA ALA A 102 8.71 -6.72 -13.40
C ALA A 102 8.19 -5.93 -14.61
N ASP A 103 8.59 -6.28 -15.83
CA ASP A 103 8.09 -5.64 -17.06
C ASP A 103 6.63 -5.99 -17.34
N GLY A 104 6.24 -7.26 -17.12
CA GLY A 104 4.86 -7.70 -17.22
C GLY A 104 3.95 -6.99 -16.22
N LEU A 105 4.39 -6.87 -14.96
CA LEU A 105 3.67 -6.08 -13.96
C LEU A 105 3.50 -4.61 -14.38
N ARG A 106 4.58 -3.98 -14.89
CA ARG A 106 4.53 -2.61 -15.40
C ARG A 106 3.57 -2.46 -16.58
N ALA A 107 3.58 -3.40 -17.51
CA ALA A 107 2.68 -3.39 -18.65
C ALA A 107 1.21 -3.50 -18.22
N LEU A 108 0.88 -4.47 -17.36
CA LEU A 108 -0.49 -4.69 -16.87
C LEU A 108 -1.01 -3.50 -16.06
N THR A 109 -0.22 -2.97 -15.13
CA THR A 109 -0.60 -1.79 -14.35
C THR A 109 -0.77 -0.55 -15.23
N ARG A 110 0.10 -0.33 -16.21
CA ARG A 110 -0.06 0.75 -17.19
C ARG A 110 -1.35 0.61 -18.00
N MET A 111 -1.64 -0.57 -18.52
CA MET A 111 -2.83 -0.82 -19.33
C MET A 111 -4.12 -0.67 -18.52
N ALA A 112 -4.10 -0.97 -17.22
CA ALA A 112 -5.26 -0.87 -16.34
C ALA A 112 -5.71 0.58 -16.05
N ALA A 113 -4.84 1.58 -16.23
CA ALA A 113 -5.14 2.97 -15.86
C ALA A 113 -6.39 3.52 -16.58
N GLY A 114 -6.50 3.29 -17.90
CA GLY A 114 -7.66 3.73 -18.69
C GLY A 114 -8.96 3.03 -18.26
N PRO A 115 -9.03 1.69 -18.29
CA PRO A 115 -10.18 0.92 -17.83
C PRO A 115 -10.65 1.28 -16.41
N LEU A 116 -9.72 1.37 -15.45
CA LEU A 116 -10.06 1.72 -14.08
C LEU A 116 -10.59 3.16 -13.98
N SER A 117 -10.02 4.11 -14.73
CA SER A 117 -10.53 5.48 -14.78
C SER A 117 -11.98 5.55 -15.25
N HIS A 118 -12.35 4.77 -16.27
CA HIS A 118 -13.73 4.69 -16.75
C HIS A 118 -14.67 4.11 -15.69
N LEU A 119 -14.28 3.02 -15.02
CA LEU A 119 -15.07 2.42 -13.94
C LEU A 119 -15.28 3.41 -12.79
N LEU A 120 -14.21 4.06 -12.31
CA LEU A 120 -14.30 5.06 -11.24
C LEU A 120 -15.20 6.23 -11.62
N ALA A 121 -15.08 6.73 -12.85
CA ALA A 121 -15.92 7.83 -13.34
C ALA A 121 -17.40 7.43 -13.49
N ALA A 122 -17.67 6.18 -13.89
CA ALA A 122 -19.02 5.64 -13.96
C ALA A 122 -19.66 5.51 -12.56
N ARG A 123 -18.96 4.91 -11.59
CA ARG A 123 -19.47 4.72 -10.21
C ARG A 123 -19.65 6.03 -9.45
N ARG A 124 -18.92 7.09 -9.81
CA ARG A 124 -19.18 8.44 -9.28
C ARG A 124 -20.53 9.02 -9.75
N ARG A 125 -20.97 8.66 -10.95
CA ARG A 125 -22.25 9.12 -11.51
C ARG A 125 -23.41 8.24 -11.06
N ASP A 126 -23.15 6.95 -10.94
CA ASP A 126 -24.13 5.93 -10.54
C ASP A 126 -23.50 5.00 -9.48
N PRO A 127 -23.54 5.40 -8.19
CA PRO A 127 -22.94 4.64 -7.11
C PRO A 127 -23.64 3.30 -6.89
N LEU A 128 -22.84 2.25 -6.73
CA LEU A 128 -23.31 0.93 -6.32
C LEU A 128 -22.90 0.66 -4.87
N PRO A 129 -23.65 -0.19 -4.14
CA PRO A 129 -23.23 -0.61 -2.81
C PRO A 129 -21.90 -1.37 -2.86
N VAL A 130 -21.10 -1.22 -1.81
CA VAL A 130 -19.86 -2.00 -1.63
C VAL A 130 -20.22 -3.50 -1.53
N PRO A 131 -19.58 -4.39 -2.30
CA PRO A 131 -19.77 -5.83 -2.17
C PRO A 131 -19.43 -6.32 -0.76
N GLY A 132 -20.23 -7.24 -0.20
CA GLY A 132 -20.06 -7.70 1.18
C GLY A 132 -18.77 -8.49 1.44
N ASP A 133 -18.19 -9.09 0.40
CA ASP A 133 -16.91 -9.81 0.42
C ASP A 133 -15.71 -8.93 0.03
N SER A 134 -15.91 -7.62 -0.06
CA SER A 134 -14.84 -6.66 -0.38
C SER A 134 -13.67 -6.75 0.62
N PRO A 135 -12.41 -6.76 0.14
CA PRO A 135 -11.23 -6.73 1.00
C PRO A 135 -11.04 -5.38 1.71
N PHE A 136 -11.88 -4.38 1.41
CA PHE A 136 -11.82 -3.04 1.98
C PHE A 136 -12.92 -2.77 3.02
N THR A 137 -13.77 -3.76 3.29
CA THR A 137 -14.91 -3.63 4.21
C THR A 137 -14.47 -3.47 5.67
N ASP A 138 -15.10 -2.51 6.35
CA ASP A 138 -14.95 -2.20 7.77
C ASP A 138 -13.53 -1.84 8.23
N LEU A 139 -12.61 -1.50 7.33
CA LEU A 139 -11.24 -1.14 7.70
C LEU A 139 -11.18 0.10 8.61
N ASP A 140 -12.09 1.04 8.42
CA ASP A 140 -12.25 2.24 9.25
C ASP A 140 -12.70 1.91 10.68
N THR A 141 -13.57 0.93 10.82
CA THR A 141 -14.11 0.47 12.11
C THR A 141 -13.13 -0.46 12.82
N LYS A 142 -12.44 -1.33 12.06
CA LYS A 142 -11.41 -2.25 12.58
C LYS A 142 -10.15 -1.53 13.03
N TYR A 143 -9.72 -0.52 12.29
CA TYR A 143 -8.44 0.18 12.49
C TYR A 143 -8.63 1.71 12.57
N PRO A 144 -9.36 2.20 13.58
CA PRO A 144 -9.82 3.58 13.61
C PRO A 144 -8.67 4.60 13.77
N ARG A 145 -7.55 4.24 14.44
CA ARG A 145 -6.38 5.14 14.55
C ARG A 145 -5.63 5.22 13.25
N ALA A 146 -5.36 4.08 12.62
CA ALA A 146 -4.70 4.00 11.32
C ALA A 146 -5.52 4.74 10.26
N TRP A 147 -6.83 4.52 10.22
CA TRP A 147 -7.74 5.18 9.31
C TRP A 147 -7.68 6.70 9.47
N THR A 148 -7.88 7.21 10.69
CA THR A 148 -7.84 8.66 10.96
C THR A 148 -6.48 9.28 10.64
N CYS A 149 -5.39 8.55 10.94
CA CYS A 149 -4.03 8.98 10.61
C CYS A 149 -3.84 9.13 9.09
N LEU A 150 -4.22 8.11 8.32
CA LEU A 150 -4.07 8.11 6.87
C LEU A 150 -5.04 9.08 6.18
N SER A 151 -6.23 9.34 6.74
CA SER A 151 -7.09 10.45 6.32
C SER A 151 -6.35 11.79 6.47
N ALA A 152 -5.69 12.02 7.60
CA ALA A 152 -4.91 13.25 7.80
C ALA A 152 -3.75 13.36 6.79
N VAL A 153 -3.10 12.24 6.44
CA VAL A 153 -2.06 12.23 5.39
C VAL A 153 -2.66 12.61 4.03
N ALA A 154 -3.77 11.98 3.64
CA ALA A 154 -4.46 12.26 2.39
C ALA A 154 -4.82 13.74 2.24
N GLU A 155 -5.39 14.35 3.29
CA GLU A 155 -5.75 15.78 3.32
C GLU A 155 -4.53 16.69 3.26
N THR A 156 -3.42 16.27 3.86
CA THR A 156 -2.17 17.06 3.90
C THR A 156 -1.37 16.93 2.62
N PHE A 157 -1.58 15.88 1.84
CA PHE A 157 -0.71 15.48 0.75
C PHE A 157 -0.41 16.61 -0.24
N ALA A 158 -1.45 17.29 -0.73
CA ALA A 158 -1.31 18.34 -1.74
C ALA A 158 -0.52 19.57 -1.26
N SER A 159 -0.55 19.87 0.03
CA SER A 159 0.14 21.05 0.61
C SER A 159 1.50 20.70 1.22
N GLY A 160 1.67 19.45 1.67
CA GLY A 160 2.80 19.01 2.47
C GLY A 160 2.87 19.70 3.83
N GLY A 161 3.86 19.32 4.64
CA GLY A 161 4.05 19.84 5.98
C GLY A 161 3.23 19.08 7.03
N ARG A 162 2.89 19.76 8.13
CA ARG A 162 2.26 19.17 9.30
C ARG A 162 0.75 19.34 9.25
N SER A 163 0.02 18.28 9.58
CA SER A 163 -1.39 18.38 9.98
C SER A 163 -1.62 17.66 11.29
N GLY A 164 -2.36 18.29 12.19
CA GLY A 164 -2.78 17.70 13.45
C GLY A 164 -4.12 17.00 13.29
N TYR A 165 -4.31 15.90 14.01
CA TYR A 165 -5.57 15.19 14.05
C TYR A 165 -5.83 14.63 15.46
N ARG A 166 -7.09 14.33 15.77
CA ARG A 166 -7.45 13.67 17.02
C ARG A 166 -7.64 12.19 16.73
N ALA A 167 -6.72 11.35 17.20
CA ALA A 167 -6.93 9.90 17.15
C ALA A 167 -8.16 9.51 17.98
N PRO A 168 -9.03 8.61 17.47
CA PRO A 168 -10.15 8.08 18.21
C PRO A 168 -9.68 7.23 19.40
N GLU A 169 -10.48 7.09 20.44
CA GLU A 169 -10.22 6.10 21.49
C GLU A 169 -10.66 4.72 21.00
N ALA A 170 -9.76 3.75 21.08
CA ALA A 170 -9.95 2.37 20.66
C ALA A 170 -9.08 1.44 21.53
N PRO A 171 -9.42 0.14 21.67
CA PRO A 171 -8.56 -0.83 22.34
C PRO A 171 -7.16 -0.85 21.72
N VAL A 172 -6.14 -1.09 22.55
CA VAL A 172 -4.78 -1.33 22.06
C VAL A 172 -4.75 -2.72 21.42
N PRO A 173 -4.38 -2.87 20.14
CA PRO A 173 -4.30 -4.19 19.51
C PRO A 173 -3.16 -5.01 20.11
N ASP A 174 -3.38 -6.32 20.25
CA ASP A 174 -2.33 -7.27 20.58
C ASP A 174 -1.44 -7.56 19.34
N LEU A 175 -0.23 -8.06 19.60
CA LEU A 175 0.60 -8.65 18.55
C LEU A 175 -0.11 -9.85 17.89
N PRO A 176 0.16 -10.15 16.61
CA PRO A 176 -0.42 -11.30 15.93
C PRO A 176 -0.17 -12.61 16.67
N SER A 177 -1.21 -13.41 16.86
CA SER A 177 -1.11 -14.73 17.51
C SER A 177 -0.42 -15.73 16.59
N SER A 178 0.07 -16.84 17.16
CA SER A 178 0.90 -17.81 16.44
C SER A 178 0.24 -18.44 15.21
N ASP A 179 -1.09 -18.53 15.20
CA ASP A 179 -1.89 -19.01 14.06
C ASP A 179 -1.94 -18.03 12.89
N GLU A 180 -1.60 -16.76 13.13
CA GLU A 180 -1.50 -15.71 12.12
C GLU A 180 -0.09 -15.57 11.54
N HIS A 181 0.85 -16.42 11.98
CA HIS A 181 2.25 -16.37 11.54
C HIS A 181 2.41 -17.11 10.21
N ALA A 182 3.18 -16.53 9.31
CA ALA A 182 3.58 -17.20 8.10
C ALA A 182 4.61 -18.28 8.43
N ALA A 183 4.42 -19.50 7.93
CA ALA A 183 5.40 -20.56 8.09
C ALA A 183 6.71 -20.18 7.39
N ALA A 184 7.83 -20.21 8.11
CA ALA A 184 9.14 -19.98 7.53
C ALA A 184 9.44 -21.06 6.46
N ARG A 185 9.60 -20.65 5.20
CA ARG A 185 10.14 -21.55 4.17
C ARG A 185 11.66 -21.42 4.21
N GLN A 186 12.33 -22.51 4.58
CA GLN A 186 13.79 -22.59 4.44
C GLN A 186 14.15 -22.56 2.95
N THR A 187 15.08 -21.70 2.57
CA THR A 187 15.71 -21.69 1.25
C THR A 187 16.93 -22.61 1.25
N ASP A 188 17.22 -23.26 0.12
CA ASP A 188 18.32 -24.23 -0.04
C ASP A 188 19.73 -23.64 0.20
N GLU A 189 19.87 -22.31 0.28
CA GLU A 189 21.16 -21.61 0.43
C GLU A 189 21.55 -21.28 1.89
N GLY A 190 20.84 -21.79 2.89
CA GLY A 190 21.21 -21.63 4.31
C GLY A 190 21.12 -20.19 4.87
N ILE A 191 20.83 -19.21 4.02
CA ILE A 191 20.41 -17.85 4.42
C ILE A 191 18.89 -17.83 4.33
N PRO A 192 18.15 -17.75 5.45
CA PRO A 192 16.69 -17.69 5.41
C PRO A 192 16.24 -16.37 4.77
N LYS A 193 15.99 -16.40 3.45
CA LYS A 193 15.29 -15.34 2.73
C LYS A 193 13.93 -15.86 2.34
N THR A 194 12.95 -15.65 3.21
CA THR A 194 11.58 -15.99 2.86
C THR A 194 11.02 -14.90 1.95
N VAL A 195 10.95 -15.16 0.65
CA VAL A 195 10.24 -14.28 -0.29
C VAL A 195 8.74 -14.57 -0.14
N PHE A 196 8.06 -13.75 0.67
CA PHE A 196 6.60 -13.81 0.80
C PHE A 196 5.94 -12.95 -0.28
N SER A 197 4.74 -13.37 -0.70
CA SER A 197 3.86 -12.50 -1.45
C SER A 197 3.52 -11.28 -0.60
N ALA A 198 3.66 -10.09 -1.15
CA ALA A 198 3.37 -8.86 -0.42
C ALA A 198 1.87 -8.71 -0.07
N ILE A 199 0.99 -9.55 -0.64
CA ILE A 199 -0.45 -9.58 -0.31
C ILE A 199 -0.82 -10.66 0.73
N ASP A 200 0.14 -11.45 1.21
CA ASP A 200 -0.10 -12.49 2.22
C ASP A 200 -0.69 -11.85 3.49
N PRO A 201 -1.86 -12.31 3.98
CA PRO A 201 -2.48 -11.75 5.17
C PRO A 201 -1.72 -12.06 6.47
N ARG A 202 -0.82 -13.06 6.45
CA ARG A 202 -0.08 -13.51 7.64
C ARG A 202 1.13 -12.62 7.92
N PHE A 203 1.62 -12.69 9.16
CA PHE A 203 2.78 -11.96 9.62
C PHE A 203 4.03 -12.84 9.61
N ASP A 204 5.10 -12.38 8.99
CA ASP A 204 6.39 -13.05 9.10
C ASP A 204 7.03 -12.76 10.47
N HIS A 205 7.92 -13.66 10.91
CA HIS A 205 8.52 -13.59 12.24
C HIS A 205 9.36 -12.32 12.44
N HIS A 206 10.08 -11.88 11.40
CA HIS A 206 10.93 -10.70 11.47
C HIS A 206 10.10 -9.43 11.70
N LEU A 207 8.98 -9.25 10.99
CA LEU A 207 8.08 -8.14 11.23
C LEU A 207 7.56 -8.14 12.69
N ILE A 208 7.21 -9.30 13.23
CA ILE A 208 6.72 -9.40 14.62
C ILE A 208 7.81 -9.02 15.62
N GLU A 209 9.04 -9.52 15.44
CA GLU A 209 10.20 -9.17 16.26
C GLU A 209 10.45 -7.65 16.24
N VAL A 210 10.41 -7.04 15.04
CA VAL A 210 10.56 -5.59 14.89
C VAL A 210 9.43 -4.85 15.61
N LEU A 211 8.17 -5.26 15.45
CA LEU A 211 7.02 -4.64 16.13
C LEU A 211 7.15 -4.72 17.66
N GLN A 212 7.61 -5.86 18.18
CA GLN A 212 7.85 -6.06 19.61
C GLN A 212 9.01 -5.18 20.11
N GLN A 213 10.10 -5.09 19.36
CA GLN A 213 11.26 -4.28 19.72
C GLN A 213 10.91 -2.79 19.78
N VAL A 214 10.33 -2.24 18.71
CA VAL A 214 10.06 -0.78 18.62
C VAL A 214 9.05 -0.30 19.66
N THR A 215 8.12 -1.18 20.06
CA THR A 215 7.15 -0.88 21.13
C THR A 215 7.75 -1.02 22.53
N THR A 216 8.63 -2.00 22.75
CA THR A 216 9.31 -2.18 24.05
C THR A 216 10.33 -1.07 24.30
N GLU A 217 11.12 -0.72 23.29
CA GLU A 217 12.19 0.28 23.38
C GLU A 217 11.69 1.71 23.13
N ASN A 218 10.45 1.86 22.65
CA ASN A 218 9.83 3.13 22.27
C ASN A 218 10.70 3.96 21.31
N ILE A 219 11.21 3.28 20.28
CA ILE A 219 12.04 3.88 19.22
C ILE A 219 11.23 4.06 17.93
N PRO A 220 11.56 5.05 17.09
CA PRO A 220 10.92 5.19 15.78
C PRO A 220 11.17 3.97 14.90
N ILE A 221 10.16 3.57 14.13
CA ILE A 221 10.32 2.59 13.05
C ILE A 221 10.49 3.31 11.72
N PHE A 222 11.52 2.92 10.96
CA PHE A 222 11.75 3.45 9.61
C PHE A 222 11.52 2.37 8.55
N VAL A 223 10.71 2.70 7.54
CA VAL A 223 10.53 1.91 6.33
C VAL A 223 10.55 2.82 5.10
N PRO A 224 11.11 2.42 3.94
CA PRO A 224 11.19 3.31 2.77
C PRO A 224 9.85 3.93 2.33
N ALA A 225 8.77 3.16 2.44
CA ALA A 225 7.38 3.52 2.14
C ALA A 225 6.43 2.70 3.01
N LEU A 226 5.22 3.18 3.26
CA LEU A 226 4.23 2.45 4.06
C LEU A 226 3.84 1.09 3.46
N SER A 227 3.85 0.96 2.12
CA SER A 227 3.61 -0.31 1.41
C SER A 227 4.60 -1.43 1.75
N ARG A 228 5.70 -1.12 2.47
CA ARG A 228 6.68 -2.08 2.97
C ARG A 228 6.18 -2.87 4.17
N PHE A 229 5.17 -2.39 4.88
CA PHE A 229 4.49 -3.21 5.89
C PHE A 229 3.65 -4.32 5.24
N SER A 230 2.90 -3.98 4.18
CA SER A 230 2.16 -4.94 3.37
C SER A 230 1.56 -4.26 2.13
N ARG A 231 1.28 -5.04 1.08
CA ARG A 231 0.35 -4.66 -0.01
C ARG A 231 -1.09 -5.13 0.28
N ASN A 232 -1.28 -5.93 1.33
CA ASN A 232 -2.60 -6.24 1.87
C ASN A 232 -3.08 -5.10 2.78
N SER A 233 -4.19 -4.44 2.43
CA SER A 233 -4.70 -3.27 3.16
C SER A 233 -5.07 -3.58 4.61
N ASP A 234 -5.61 -4.76 4.91
CA ASP A 234 -5.99 -5.17 6.26
C ASP A 234 -4.74 -5.33 7.15
N LYS A 235 -3.74 -6.09 6.68
CA LYS A 235 -2.45 -6.24 7.36
C LYS A 235 -1.72 -4.90 7.53
N LEU A 236 -1.69 -4.05 6.49
CA LEU A 236 -1.06 -2.73 6.57
C LEU A 236 -1.73 -1.86 7.62
N MET A 237 -3.06 -1.76 7.60
CA MET A 237 -3.83 -0.98 8.56
C MET A 237 -3.63 -1.49 9.98
N ARG A 238 -3.60 -2.82 10.18
CA ARG A 238 -3.32 -3.42 11.48
C ARG A 238 -1.94 -3.07 12.03
N VAL A 239 -0.91 -3.09 11.18
CA VAL A 239 0.45 -2.68 11.59
C VAL A 239 0.47 -1.22 12.01
N VAL A 240 -0.13 -0.33 11.22
CA VAL A 240 -0.20 1.10 11.53
C VAL A 240 -1.02 1.35 12.80
N GLU A 241 -2.14 0.66 12.98
CA GLU A 241 -3.00 0.73 14.17
C GLU A 241 -2.20 0.35 15.43
N PHE A 242 -1.49 -0.78 15.38
CA PHE A 242 -0.68 -1.29 16.48
C PHE A 242 0.41 -0.29 16.88
N LEU A 243 1.17 0.23 15.90
CA LEU A 243 2.25 1.18 16.15
C LEU A 243 1.74 2.50 16.74
N LEU A 244 0.66 3.04 16.19
CA LEU A 244 0.04 4.28 16.70
C LEU A 244 -0.56 4.08 18.09
N ALA A 245 -1.15 2.93 18.39
CA ALA A 245 -1.69 2.61 19.71
C ALA A 245 -0.60 2.58 20.79
N HIS A 246 0.62 2.16 20.43
CA HIS A 246 1.80 2.14 21.32
C HIS A 246 2.60 3.45 21.31
N GLY A 247 2.13 4.49 20.61
CA GLY A 247 2.81 5.77 20.55
C GLY A 247 4.09 5.80 19.70
N VAL A 248 4.35 4.73 18.94
CA VAL A 248 5.54 4.62 18.08
C VAL A 248 5.43 5.61 16.92
N THR A 249 6.54 6.31 16.65
CA THR A 249 6.66 7.17 15.46
C THR A 249 6.98 6.30 14.25
N ILE A 250 6.14 6.36 13.22
CA ILE A 250 6.38 5.71 11.94
C ILE A 250 7.02 6.73 11.01
N LEU A 251 8.20 6.40 10.47
CA LEU A 251 8.92 7.24 9.55
C LEU A 251 9.06 6.54 8.20
N THR A 252 8.79 7.28 7.12
CA THR A 252 9.11 6.87 5.76
C THR A 252 9.98 7.91 5.06
N THR A 253 10.33 7.66 3.81
CA THR A 253 11.02 8.64 2.96
C THR A 253 10.23 9.96 2.85
N ASN A 254 8.90 9.88 2.87
CA ASN A 254 8.02 11.03 2.61
C ASN A 254 7.08 11.38 3.76
N TYR A 255 6.86 10.49 4.72
CA TYR A 255 5.90 10.68 5.79
C TYR A 255 6.53 10.51 7.17
N MET A 256 6.02 11.25 8.16
CA MET A 256 6.16 10.90 9.58
C MET A 256 4.78 10.85 10.20
N LEU A 257 4.42 9.71 10.79
CA LEU A 257 3.13 9.48 11.41
C LEU A 257 3.30 9.33 12.92
N ARG A 258 2.49 10.08 13.68
CA ARG A 258 2.43 10.04 15.14
C ARG A 258 0.98 10.07 15.59
N PRO A 259 0.66 9.64 16.82
CA PRO A 259 -0.72 9.55 17.30
C PRO A 259 -1.55 10.84 17.24
N GLN A 260 -0.92 12.01 17.10
CA GLN A 260 -1.59 13.32 17.14
C GLN A 260 -1.32 14.21 15.92
N ASP A 261 -0.33 13.85 15.10
CA ASP A 261 -0.05 14.58 13.88
C ASP A 261 0.67 13.73 12.84
N VAL A 262 0.54 14.18 11.61
CA VAL A 262 1.24 13.64 10.45
C VAL A 262 2.06 14.74 9.82
N TRP A 263 3.16 14.32 9.20
CA TRP A 263 4.01 15.20 8.41
C TRP A 263 4.21 14.60 7.04
N VAL A 264 3.88 15.36 6.00
CA VAL A 264 4.15 15.00 4.62
C VAL A 264 5.32 15.84 4.11
N ARG A 265 6.23 15.22 3.36
CA ARG A 265 7.34 15.91 2.68
C ARG A 265 6.77 17.05 1.83
N ARG A 266 7.38 18.23 1.91
CA ARG A 266 6.96 19.38 1.10
C ARG A 266 7.47 19.23 -0.32
N ARG A 267 6.81 19.86 -1.29
CA ARG A 267 7.22 19.88 -2.71
C ARG A 267 7.17 18.47 -3.31
N GLN A 268 8.27 18.01 -3.91
CA GLN A 268 8.32 16.75 -4.63
C GLN A 268 8.63 15.58 -3.68
N LEU A 269 7.90 14.48 -3.86
CA LEU A 269 8.22 13.22 -3.21
C LEU A 269 9.58 12.69 -3.66
N VAL A 270 10.24 11.97 -2.77
CA VAL A 270 11.48 11.25 -3.04
C VAL A 270 11.15 9.78 -3.21
N LYS A 271 11.70 9.15 -4.26
CA LYS A 271 11.44 7.74 -4.57
C LYS A 271 12.02 6.87 -3.46
N PRO A 272 11.22 6.02 -2.82
CA PRO A 272 11.72 4.99 -1.91
C PRO A 272 12.66 4.05 -2.65
N ASP A 273 13.83 3.77 -2.08
CA ASP A 273 14.80 2.81 -2.60
C ASP A 273 14.81 1.57 -1.70
N SER A 274 14.52 0.41 -2.27
CA SER A 274 14.46 -0.85 -1.50
C SER A 274 15.84 -1.46 -1.25
N TYR A 275 16.83 -1.07 -2.04
CA TYR A 275 18.21 -1.58 -1.94
C TYR A 275 19.06 -0.68 -1.04
N ASP A 276 18.77 0.62 -1.02
CA ASP A 276 19.30 1.56 -0.03
C ASP A 276 18.16 2.36 0.62
N PRO A 277 17.47 1.78 1.62
CA PRO A 277 16.38 2.44 2.37
C PRO A 277 16.73 3.85 2.83
N SER A 278 17.97 4.06 3.28
CA SER A 278 18.42 5.32 3.86
C SER A 278 18.64 6.43 2.82
N LYS A 279 18.83 6.09 1.54
CA LYS A 279 19.08 7.05 0.45
C LYS A 279 18.01 8.13 0.35
N GLY A 280 16.74 7.72 0.40
CA GLY A 280 15.62 8.65 0.35
C GLY A 280 15.54 9.53 1.60
N LEU A 281 15.87 8.95 2.76
CA LEU A 281 15.85 9.65 4.04
C LEU A 281 16.95 10.72 4.15
N ARG A 282 18.11 10.50 3.52
CA ARG A 282 19.22 11.47 3.45
C ARG A 282 18.85 12.76 2.71
N ASP A 283 17.85 12.73 1.83
CA ASP A 283 17.30 13.96 1.25
C ASP A 283 16.43 14.70 2.28
N ILE A 284 17.07 15.52 3.11
CA ILE A 284 16.40 16.28 4.18
C ILE A 284 15.87 17.64 3.72
N ALA A 285 16.14 18.09 2.49
CA ALA A 285 15.91 19.47 2.06
C ALA A 285 14.42 19.85 2.05
N SER A 286 13.55 18.87 1.82
CA SER A 286 12.09 19.02 1.78
C SER A 286 11.40 18.54 3.06
N LEU A 287 12.17 18.13 4.07
CA LEU A 287 11.68 17.81 5.41
C LEU A 287 11.70 19.06 6.29
N SER A 288 10.78 19.14 7.25
CA SER A 288 10.67 20.31 8.14
C SER A 288 10.31 19.92 9.57
N GLY A 289 10.66 20.79 10.52
CA GLY A 289 10.30 20.64 11.93
C GLY A 289 10.66 19.27 12.51
N ALA A 290 9.69 18.64 13.18
CA ALA A 290 9.87 17.35 13.83
C ALA A 290 10.17 16.21 12.84
N HIS A 291 9.64 16.29 11.61
CA HIS A 291 9.93 15.31 10.57
C HIS A 291 11.43 15.29 10.22
N ARG A 292 12.03 16.46 10.03
CA ARG A 292 13.47 16.56 9.77
C ARG A 292 14.31 16.06 10.95
N ALA A 293 13.89 16.38 12.18
CA ALA A 293 14.60 15.94 13.38
C ALA A 293 14.59 14.41 13.53
N ALA A 294 13.42 13.78 13.33
CA ALA A 294 13.29 12.32 13.37
C ALA A 294 14.14 11.63 12.29
N ALA A 295 14.16 12.18 11.06
CA ALA A 295 15.01 11.66 9.99
C ALA A 295 16.50 11.70 10.34
N LEU A 296 16.99 12.80 10.94
CA LEU A 296 18.39 12.90 11.36
C LEU A 296 18.72 11.94 12.51
N GLN A 297 17.79 11.73 13.44
CA GLN A 297 17.96 10.77 14.52
C GLN A 297 18.11 9.33 14.00
N VAL A 298 17.23 8.93 13.07
CA VAL A 298 17.30 7.60 12.45
C VAL A 298 18.60 7.43 11.66
N LEU A 299 19.01 8.45 10.89
CA LEU A 299 20.25 8.40 10.12
C LEU A 299 21.50 8.27 11.01
N ALA A 300 21.53 8.94 12.17
CA ALA A 300 22.64 8.81 13.11
C ALA A 300 22.77 7.37 13.65
N GLY A 301 21.65 6.71 13.94
CA GLY A 301 21.66 5.31 14.39
C GLY A 301 22.13 4.32 13.32
N VAL A 302 21.84 4.60 12.04
CA VAL A 302 22.29 3.75 10.91
C VAL A 302 23.79 3.90 10.62
N GLU A 303 24.41 5.02 10.98
CA GLU A 303 25.86 5.24 10.80
C GLU A 303 26.71 4.66 11.94
N GLU A 304 26.09 4.25 13.06
CA GLU A 304 26.75 3.65 14.22
C GLU A 304 26.80 2.11 14.19
N GLU A 305 26.05 1.46 13.28
CA GLU A 305 26.05 0.00 13.02
C GLU A 305 27.01 -0.41 11.89
#